data_AF-A0A4Y8YBU8-F1
#
_entry.id   AF-A0A4Y8YBU8-F1
#
_cell.length_a   1.000
_cell.length_b   1.000
_cell.length_c   1.000
_cell.angle_alpha   90.00
_cell.angle_beta   90.00
_cell.angle_gamma   90.00
#
_symmetry.space_group_name_H-M   'P 1'
#
loop_
_entity.id
_entity.type
_entity.pdbx_description
1 polymer ?
#
loop_
_entity_poly.entity_id
_entity_poly.type
_entity_poly.pdbx_seq_one_letter_code
_entity_poly.pdbx_strand_id
1 'polypeptide(L)' 'MTDSVDATLDLLNEQLRAKSDLAERYTAVRDVEKKVKAAVTLHLQEIAKGLKSEGRTWPQVGEIMGGVTYQRAHQISKGE' A
#
# COMPACT_ATOMS: atom_id res chain seq x y z
N MET A 1 14.50 7.19 10.07
CA MET A 1 13.79 5.91 9.81
C MET A 1 13.61 5.64 8.33
N THR A 2 13.50 6.67 7.49
CA THR A 2 13.50 6.59 6.02
C THR A 2 14.72 5.82 5.48
N ASP A 3 15.90 6.05 6.08
CA ASP A 3 17.16 5.38 5.72
C ASP A 3 17.08 3.84 5.71
N SER A 4 16.20 3.24 6.52
CA SER A 4 16.01 1.78 6.58
C SER A 4 15.10 1.24 5.47
N VAL A 5 14.08 2.02 5.09
CA VAL A 5 13.18 1.66 3.98
C VAL A 5 13.91 1.80 2.66
N ASP A 6 14.66 2.88 2.47
CA ASP A 6 15.45 3.10 1.26
C ASP A 6 16.50 1.98 1.09
N ALA A 7 17.21 1.59 2.15
CA ALA A 7 18.13 0.46 2.11
C ALA A 7 17.45 -0.88 1.78
N THR A 8 16.22 -1.10 2.25
CA THR A 8 15.44 -2.31 1.91
C THR A 8 15.03 -2.32 0.44
N LEU A 9 14.64 -1.16 -0.10
CA LEU A 9 14.29 -1.01 -1.51
C LEU A 9 15.51 -1.20 -2.41
N ASP A 10 16.68 -0.72 -2.00
CA ASP A 10 17.94 -0.93 -2.73
C ASP A 10 18.29 -2.42 -2.80
N LEU A 11 18.20 -3.14 -1.67
CA LEU A 11 18.42 -4.59 -1.65
C LEU A 11 17.45 -5.34 -2.56
N LEU A 12 16.16 -4.96 -2.54
CA LEU A 12 15.16 -5.54 -3.42
C LEU A 12 15.49 -5.28 -4.90
N ASN A 13 15.92 -4.07 -5.24
CA ASN A 13 16.33 -3.71 -6.59
C ASN A 13 17.53 -4.55 -7.06
N GLU A 14 18.52 -4.75 -6.20
CA GLU A 14 19.68 -5.61 -6.49
C GLU A 14 19.24 -7.06 -6.75
N GLN A 15 18.38 -7.62 -5.89
CA GLN A 15 17.86 -8.98 -6.05
C GLN A 15 17.08 -9.17 -7.35
N LEU A 16 16.28 -8.17 -7.76
CA LEU A 16 15.55 -8.20 -9.03
C LEU A 16 16.52 -8.10 -10.23
N ARG A 17 17.52 -7.21 -10.16
CA ARG A 17 18.52 -7.04 -11.23
C ARG A 17 19.45 -8.25 -11.37
N ALA A 18 19.70 -9.00 -10.30
CA ALA A 18 20.48 -10.23 -10.34
C ALA A 18 19.83 -11.36 -11.17
N LYS A 19 18.52 -11.27 -11.46
CA LYS A 19 17.82 -12.22 -12.35
C LYS A 19 18.17 -11.92 -13.80
N SER A 20 19.00 -12.75 -14.43
CA SER A 20 19.44 -12.56 -15.82
C SER A 20 18.33 -12.81 -16.84
N ASP A 21 17.43 -13.76 -16.56
CA ASP A 21 16.24 -14.00 -17.37
C ASP A 21 15.20 -12.87 -17.18
N LEU A 22 14.80 -12.24 -18.28
CA LEU A 22 13.89 -11.09 -18.26
C LEU A 22 12.45 -11.48 -17.93
N ALA A 23 12.00 -12.68 -18.29
CA ALA A 23 10.66 -13.16 -17.98
C ALA A 23 10.54 -13.53 -16.49
N GLU A 24 11.55 -14.17 -15.92
CA GLU A 24 11.66 -14.42 -14.48
C GLU A 24 11.72 -13.11 -13.69
N ARG A 25 12.53 -12.15 -14.16
CA ARG A 25 12.61 -10.82 -13.54
C ARG A 25 11.25 -10.12 -13.55
N TYR A 26 10.56 -10.10 -14.69
CA TYR A 26 9.22 -9.52 -14.81
C TYR A 26 8.24 -10.17 -13.83
N THR A 27 8.23 -11.50 -13.76
CA THR A 27 7.33 -12.24 -12.86
C THR A 27 7.61 -11.88 -11.40
N ALA A 28 8.89 -11.84 -11.00
CA ALA A 28 9.28 -11.43 -9.65
C ALA A 28 8.85 -10.00 -9.30
N VAL A 29 8.99 -9.05 -10.24
CA VAL A 29 8.49 -7.67 -10.06
C VAL A 29 6.98 -7.66 -9.80
N ARG A 30 6.21 -8.38 -10.60
CA ARG A 30 4.74 -8.43 -10.46
C ARG A 30 4.31 -9.08 -9.14
N ASP A 31 5.03 -10.09 -8.67
CA ASP A 31 4.77 -10.72 -7.38
C ASP A 31 5.04 -9.78 -6.20
N VAL A 32 6.13 -9.01 -6.27
CA VAL A 32 6.46 -8.00 -5.27
C VAL A 32 5.39 -6.91 -5.25
N GLU A 33 5.03 -6.37 -6.41
CA GLU A 33 3.97 -5.36 -6.54
C GLU A 33 2.65 -5.85 -5.94
N LYS A 34 2.26 -7.10 -6.22
CA LYS A 34 1.06 -7.71 -5.65
C LYS A 34 1.11 -7.77 -4.12
N LYS A 35 2.24 -8.17 -3.54
CA LYS A 35 2.43 -8.26 -2.08
C LYS A 35 2.40 -6.89 -1.42
N VAL A 36 3.12 -5.91 -1.98
CA VAL A 36 3.14 -4.54 -1.47
C VAL A 36 1.74 -3.93 -1.56
N LYS A 37 1.05 -4.09 -2.69
CA LYS A 37 -0.32 -3.61 -2.86
C LYS A 37 -1.27 -4.23 -1.81
N ALA A 38 -1.18 -5.53 -1.56
CA ALA A 38 -2.00 -6.18 -0.55
C ALA A 38 -1.73 -5.63 0.86
N ALA A 39 -0.46 -5.43 1.22
CA ALA A 39 -0.08 -4.85 2.51
C ALA A 39 -0.58 -3.41 2.68
N VAL A 40 -0.42 -2.58 1.63
CA VAL A 40 -0.92 -1.20 1.62
C VAL A 40 -2.43 -1.17 1.76
N THR A 41 -3.16 -1.99 1.00
CA THR A 41 -4.63 -2.07 1.12
C THR A 41 -5.07 -2.46 2.53
N LEU A 42 -4.41 -3.44 3.15
CA LEU A 42 -4.72 -3.85 4.53
C LEU A 42 -4.55 -2.69 5.51
N HIS A 43 -3.41 -1.99 5.47
CA HIS A 43 -3.16 -0.86 6.36
C HIS A 43 -4.10 0.31 6.11
N LEU A 44 -4.39 0.64 4.85
CA LEU A 44 -5.37 1.69 4.54
C LEU A 44 -6.77 1.32 5.04
N GLN A 45 -7.15 0.05 4.95
CA GLN A 45 -8.41 -0.45 5.52
C GLN A 45 -8.43 -0.32 7.04
N GLU A 46 -7.36 -0.72 7.73
CA GLU A 46 -7.21 -0.60 9.18
C GLU A 46 -7.31 0.87 9.62
N ILE A 47 -6.61 1.76 8.92
CA ILE A 47 -6.64 3.21 9.19
C ILE A 47 -8.06 3.76 9.00
N ALA A 48 -8.73 3.44 7.88
CA ALA A 48 -10.09 3.91 7.61
C ALA A 48 -11.09 3.46 8.70
N LYS A 49 -10.97 2.21 9.16
CA LYS A 49 -11.78 1.66 10.27
C LYS A 49 -11.43 2.35 11.60
N GLY A 50 -10.14 2.53 11.88
CA GLY A 50 -9.65 3.21 13.08
C GLY A 50 -10.20 4.62 13.21
N LEU A 51 -10.01 5.45 12.17
CA LEU A 51 -10.55 6.80 12.10
C LEU A 51 -12.07 6.82 12.27
N LYS A 52 -12.77 5.84 11.68
CA LYS A 52 -14.22 5.74 11.85
C LYS A 52 -14.61 5.42 13.29
N SER A 53 -13.87 4.54 13.97
CA SER A 53 -14.09 4.17 15.36
C SER A 53 -13.82 5.30 16.35
N GLU A 54 -12.94 6.25 16.00
CA GLU A 54 -12.69 7.50 16.73
C GLU A 54 -13.82 8.55 16.56
N GLY A 55 -14.89 8.22 15.84
CA GLY A 55 -16.05 9.09 15.65
C GLY A 55 -15.99 9.99 14.41
N ARG A 56 -14.97 9.86 13.54
CA ARG A 56 -14.89 10.64 12.30
C ARG A 56 -16.05 10.31 11.36
N THR A 57 -16.49 11.31 10.61
CA THR A 57 -17.44 11.12 9.50
C THR A 57 -16.70 10.66 8.23
N TRP A 58 -17.37 9.96 7.31
CA TRP A 58 -16.72 9.51 6.07
C TRP A 58 -16.09 10.64 5.23
N PRO A 59 -16.69 11.84 5.13
CA PRO A 59 -16.01 12.99 4.52
C PRO A 59 -14.69 13.36 5.20
N GLN A 60 -14.65 13.39 6.54
CA GLN A 60 -13.42 13.67 7.29
C GLN A 60 -12.37 12.58 7.12
N VAL A 61 -12.79 11.31 7.10
CA VAL A 61 -11.88 10.18 6.81
C VAL A 61 -11.28 10.34 5.41
N GLY A 62 -12.11 10.66 4.41
CA GLY A 62 -11.64 10.88 3.04
C GLY A 62 -10.62 12.01 2.93
N GLU A 63 -10.87 13.13 3.61
CA GLU A 63 -9.94 14.26 3.69
C GLU A 63 -8.58 13.82 4.29
N ILE A 64 -8.60 13.14 5.43
CA ILE A 64 -7.40 12.64 6.11
C ILE A 64 -6.61 11.65 5.25
N MET A 65 -7.30 10.79 4.48
CA MET A 65 -6.69 9.76 3.64
C MET A 65 -6.18 10.28 2.29
N GLY A 66 -5.85 11.58 2.20
CA GLY A 66 -5.29 12.21 1.00
C GLY A 66 -6.35 12.85 0.10
N GLY A 67 -7.43 13.38 0.67
CA GLY A 67 -8.47 14.09 -0.09
C GLY A 67 -9.32 13.18 -0.97
N VAL A 68 -9.49 11.90 -0.59
CA VAL A 68 -10.37 11.00 -1.33
C VAL A 68 -11.84 11.29 -1.03
N THR A 69 -12.73 10.93 -1.94
CA THR A 69 -14.17 11.10 -1.72
C THR A 69 -14.66 10.27 -0.52
N TYR A 70 -15.77 10.68 0.09
CA TYR A 70 -16.35 9.92 1.20
C TYR A 70 -16.74 8.49 0.79
N GLN A 71 -17.19 8.29 -0.46
CA GLN A 71 -17.49 6.95 -0.97
C GLN A 71 -16.21 6.11 -1.04
N ARG A 72 -15.10 6.70 -1.50
CA ARG A 72 -13.82 5.99 -1.60
C ARG A 72 -13.27 5.65 -0.22
N ALA A 73 -13.36 6.56 0.75
CA ALA A 73 -12.99 6.29 2.14
C ALA A 73 -13.78 5.11 2.73
N HIS A 74 -15.09 5.05 2.45
CA HIS A 74 -15.94 3.95 2.88
C HIS A 74 -15.59 2.62 2.19
N GLN A 75 -15.33 2.62 0.88
CA GLN A 75 -14.88 1.45 0.13
C GLN A 75 -13.54 0.91 0.66
N ILE A 76 -12.58 1.79 0.92
CA ILE A 76 -11.28 1.41 1.50
C ILE A 76 -11.48 0.71 2.85
N SER A 77 -12.40 1.19 3.71
CA SER A 77 -12.71 0.52 4.97
C SER A 77 -13.27 -0.90 4.80
N LYS A 78 -13.82 -1.23 3.62
CA LYS A 78 -14.28 -2.57 3.26
C LYS A 78 -13.22 -3.43 2.57
N GLY A 79 -12.08 -2.85 2.20
CA GLY A 79 -11.05 -3.53 1.42
C GLY A 79 -11.30 -3.52 -0.09
N GLU A 80 -12.11 -2.57 -0.56
CA GLU A 80 -12.45 -2.32 -1.97
C GLU A 80 -11.66 -1.11 -2.52
#